data_AF-A0AAU3AIU5-F1
#
_entry.id   AF-A0AAU3AIU5-F1
#
_cell.length_a   1.000
_cell.length_b   1.000
_cell.length_c   1.000
_cell.angle_alpha   90.00
_cell.angle_beta   90.00
_cell.angle_gamma   90.00
#
_symmetry.space_group_name_H-M   'P 1'
#
loop_
_entity.id
_entity.type
_entity.pdbx_description
1 polymer ?
#
loop_
_entity_poly.entity_id
_entity_poly.type
_entity_poly.pdbx_seq_one_letter_code
_entity_poly.pdbx_strand_id
1 'polypeptide(L)'
;MDYSHMRRAMTVAATAVVAGVLVVGCEPGGGKGPDTGAASPVIPSATATPHTTAPTAKTPSVPAGTAKPKHAAPKCGISDLKVTPAHQAANRPQGTGTGAAVVGFANTSAHPCTVKGFVTVGGAGNGSPDHNVPLAATHTGTASTVLLAPGAHAWTKLTFVQVQGEADGICASGAEPSSYPTLVLGVPGAGRHQTALDDGVFAECDNTVKVTALSATKPS
;
A
#
# COMPACT_ATOMS: atom_id res chain seq x y z
N MET A 1 -30.32 -27.33 -35.31
CA MET A 1 -31.14 -26.22 -35.81
C MET A 1 -30.33 -24.94 -35.70
N ASP A 2 -29.90 -24.42 -36.84
CA ASP A 2 -29.33 -23.09 -36.99
C ASP A 2 -30.34 -22.00 -36.63
N TYR A 3 -29.87 -20.95 -35.94
CA TYR A 3 -30.47 -19.63 -36.05
C TYR A 3 -29.35 -18.58 -36.00
N SER A 4 -28.72 -18.41 -37.17
CA SER A 4 -27.98 -17.20 -37.49
C SER A 4 -28.94 -16.03 -37.68
N HIS A 5 -28.47 -14.82 -37.36
CA HIS A 5 -28.96 -13.52 -37.83
C HIS A 5 -30.21 -12.92 -37.18
N MET A 6 -29.99 -12.04 -36.21
CA MET A 6 -30.65 -10.72 -36.24
C MET A 6 -29.60 -9.62 -36.08
N ARG A 7 -29.35 -8.96 -37.20
CA ARG A 7 -28.57 -7.73 -37.33
C ARG A 7 -29.48 -6.52 -37.06
N ARG A 8 -28.84 -5.47 -36.55
CA ARG A 8 -29.15 -4.03 -36.71
C ARG A 8 -30.31 -3.44 -35.89
N ALA A 9 -29.94 -2.49 -35.02
CA ALA A 9 -30.41 -1.12 -35.13
C ALA A 9 -29.36 -0.16 -34.55
N MET A 10 -28.79 0.68 -35.42
CA MET A 10 -28.07 1.89 -35.06
C MET A 10 -29.11 2.93 -34.61
N THR A 11 -28.84 3.62 -33.51
CA THR A 11 -29.40 4.95 -33.25
C THR A 11 -28.30 5.86 -32.75
N VAL A 12 -27.92 6.78 -33.64
CA VAL A 12 -27.06 7.93 -33.40
C VAL A 12 -27.90 8.97 -32.65
N ALA A 13 -27.40 9.48 -31.53
CA ALA A 13 -27.89 10.73 -30.94
C ALA A 13 -26.68 11.61 -30.61
N ALA A 14 -26.47 12.60 -31.46
CA ALA A 14 -25.54 13.70 -31.24
C ALA A 14 -26.25 14.79 -30.43
N THR A 15 -25.62 15.28 -29.36
CA THR A 15 -25.99 16.54 -28.72
C THR A 15 -24.73 17.36 -28.46
N ALA A 16 -24.81 18.61 -28.88
CA ALA A 16 -23.71 19.56 -29.04
C ALA A 16 -23.42 20.40 -27.78
N VAL A 17 -22.12 20.67 -27.58
CA VAL A 17 -21.42 21.90 -27.16
C VAL A 17 -22.17 22.98 -26.36
N VAL A 18 -21.59 23.38 -25.21
CA VAL A 18 -21.44 24.81 -24.82
C VAL A 18 -20.08 25.03 -24.15
N ALA A 19 -19.34 26.05 -24.61
CA ALA A 19 -18.09 26.56 -24.06
C ALA A 19 -18.33 27.67 -23.02
N GLY A 20 -17.42 27.85 -22.05
CA GLY A 20 -17.53 28.96 -21.08
C GLY A 20 -16.35 29.20 -20.14
N VAL A 21 -15.41 30.04 -20.61
CA VAL A 21 -14.67 31.12 -19.91
C VAL A 21 -13.74 30.80 -18.72
N LEU A 22 -12.46 31.15 -18.93
CA LEU A 22 -11.36 31.30 -17.96
C LEU A 22 -11.50 32.57 -17.11
N VAL A 23 -11.14 32.52 -15.82
CA VAL A 23 -10.62 33.69 -15.10
C VAL A 23 -9.40 33.29 -14.26
N VAL A 24 -8.27 33.88 -14.62
CA VAL A 24 -7.01 33.92 -13.88
C VAL A 24 -7.08 35.08 -12.88
N GLY A 25 -6.73 34.84 -11.62
CA GLY A 25 -6.51 35.87 -10.61
C GLY A 25 -5.22 35.57 -9.84
N CYS A 26 -4.20 36.37 -10.10
CA CYS A 26 -2.89 36.36 -9.45
C CYS A 26 -2.85 37.55 -8.49
N GLU A 27 -2.50 37.35 -7.22
CA GLU A 27 -2.22 38.43 -6.27
C GLU A 27 -0.80 38.28 -5.70
N PRO A 28 0.07 39.28 -5.85
CA PRO A 28 1.45 39.24 -5.38
C PRO A 28 1.57 39.83 -3.96
N GLY A 29 1.86 38.97 -2.99
CA GLY A 29 2.28 39.41 -1.65
C GLY A 29 3.78 39.75 -1.63
N GLY A 30 4.09 41.05 -1.59
CA GLY A 30 5.45 41.55 -1.39
C GLY A 30 5.85 41.57 0.10
N GLY A 31 7.14 41.38 0.37
CA GLY A 31 7.72 41.54 1.71
C GLY A 31 9.22 41.28 1.72
N LYS A 32 10.00 42.35 1.84
CA LYS A 32 11.47 42.44 1.77
C LYS A 32 12.17 41.83 2.99
N GLY A 33 13.31 41.19 2.74
CA GLY A 33 14.60 41.57 3.34
C GLY A 33 15.07 40.83 4.61
N PRO A 34 16.38 40.49 4.71
CA PRO A 34 16.98 39.69 5.77
C PRO A 34 17.55 40.55 6.90
N ASP A 35 17.86 39.96 8.07
CA ASP A 35 19.15 40.18 8.75
C ASP A 35 19.36 39.36 10.04
N THR A 36 20.58 38.82 10.12
CA THR A 36 21.48 38.58 11.28
C THR A 36 20.96 38.59 12.73
N GLY A 37 21.41 37.60 13.51
CA GLY A 37 21.36 37.64 14.98
C GLY A 37 21.82 36.37 15.68
N ALA A 38 23.13 36.22 15.87
CA ALA A 38 23.73 35.24 16.79
C ALA A 38 23.51 35.66 18.26
N ALA A 39 23.26 34.70 19.15
CA ALA A 39 23.96 34.52 20.44
C ALA A 39 23.20 33.58 21.38
N SER A 40 23.93 32.63 21.96
CA SER A 40 23.55 31.72 23.04
C SER A 40 23.09 32.42 24.32
N PRO A 41 22.45 31.67 25.23
CA PRO A 41 22.75 31.79 26.65
C PRO A 41 23.33 30.51 27.24
N VAL A 42 24.40 30.72 28.00
CA VAL A 42 25.05 29.81 28.95
C VAL A 42 24.07 29.41 30.04
N ILE A 43 24.05 28.14 30.47
CA ILE A 43 23.43 27.72 31.73
C ILE A 43 24.50 27.02 32.59
N PRO A 44 24.58 27.32 33.90
CA PRO A 44 25.76 27.04 34.72
C PRO A 44 25.83 25.61 35.26
N SER A 45 27.05 25.11 35.42
CA SER A 45 27.41 23.94 36.23
C SER A 45 27.11 24.18 37.71
N ALA A 46 26.37 23.27 38.33
CA ALA A 46 26.30 23.15 39.79
C ALA A 46 26.88 21.79 40.21
N THR A 47 28.00 21.88 40.92
CA THR A 47 28.69 20.79 41.61
C THR A 47 27.95 20.45 42.89
N ALA A 48 27.62 19.18 43.12
CA ALA A 48 27.31 18.66 44.45
C ALA A 48 27.65 17.17 44.57
N THR A 49 28.57 16.87 45.48
CA THR A 49 28.82 15.57 46.13
C THR A 49 28.99 15.86 47.62
N PRO A 50 28.97 14.87 48.53
CA PRO A 50 28.21 13.62 48.58
C PRO A 50 27.52 13.43 49.96
N HIS A 51 26.44 12.64 50.06
CA HIS A 51 26.05 12.08 51.35
C HIS A 51 25.59 10.62 51.24
N THR A 52 26.30 9.82 52.02
CA THR A 52 26.10 8.41 52.36
C THR A 52 24.72 8.13 52.95
N THR A 53 24.03 7.11 52.46
CA THR A 53 23.28 6.14 53.28
C THR A 53 22.85 4.96 52.41
N ALA A 54 23.36 3.78 52.76
CA ALA A 54 22.96 2.51 52.18
C ALA A 54 21.61 2.05 52.78
N PRO A 55 20.69 1.51 51.96
CA PRO A 55 19.69 0.58 52.44
C PRO A 55 19.95 -0.82 51.85
N THR A 56 20.23 -1.76 52.73
CA THR A 56 20.21 -3.20 52.48
C THR A 56 18.78 -3.62 52.15
N ALA A 57 18.47 -3.87 50.88
CA ALA A 57 17.25 -4.54 50.47
C ALA A 57 17.61 -5.81 49.69
N LYS A 58 17.28 -6.96 50.29
CA LYS A 58 17.42 -8.29 49.70
C LYS A 58 16.50 -8.38 48.49
N THR A 59 17.07 -8.37 47.29
CA THR A 59 16.36 -8.72 46.05
C THR A 59 15.95 -10.19 46.10
N PRO A 60 14.66 -10.54 45.97
CA PRO A 60 14.25 -11.91 45.74
C PRO A 60 14.82 -12.36 44.39
N SER A 61 15.71 -13.34 44.42
CA SER A 61 16.19 -14.04 43.23
C SER A 61 15.02 -14.84 42.66
N VAL A 62 14.37 -14.28 41.63
CA VAL A 62 13.39 -15.02 40.83
C VAL A 62 14.18 -16.09 40.06
N PRO A 63 13.83 -17.38 40.15
CA PRO A 63 14.49 -18.40 39.34
C PRO A 63 14.35 -18.00 37.87
N ALA A 64 15.48 -17.99 37.15
CA ALA A 64 15.49 -17.92 35.70
C ALA A 64 14.76 -19.16 35.18
N GLY A 65 13.44 -19.01 35.00
CA GLY A 65 12.64 -19.98 34.30
C GLY A 65 13.11 -19.99 32.87
N THR A 66 13.80 -21.05 32.49
CA THR A 66 14.10 -21.38 31.10
C THR A 66 12.77 -21.66 30.41
N ALA A 67 12.07 -20.58 30.03
CA ALA A 67 10.84 -20.67 29.27
C ALA A 67 11.21 -21.30 27.92
N LYS A 68 10.78 -22.56 27.76
CA LYS A 68 10.76 -23.30 26.50
C LYS A 68 10.24 -22.38 25.39
N PRO A 69 10.80 -22.42 24.16
CA PRO A 69 10.35 -21.54 23.09
C PRO A 69 8.84 -21.64 22.98
N LYS A 70 8.15 -20.49 23.16
CA LYS A 70 6.74 -20.35 22.82
C LYS A 70 6.56 -20.94 21.43
N HIS A 71 5.55 -21.79 21.27
CA HIS A 71 5.23 -22.40 19.97
C HIS A 71 5.24 -21.30 18.90
N ALA A 72 5.85 -21.59 17.76
CA ALA A 72 5.88 -20.64 16.64
C ALA A 72 4.45 -20.18 16.36
N ALA A 73 4.26 -18.86 16.23
CA ALA A 73 2.93 -18.30 16.00
C ALA A 73 2.29 -18.93 14.76
N PRO A 74 0.97 -19.23 14.79
CA PRO A 74 0.29 -19.84 13.68
C PRO A 74 0.34 -18.94 12.44
N LYS A 75 0.04 -19.50 11.26
CA LYS A 75 -0.21 -18.67 10.07
C LYS A 75 -1.48 -17.87 10.27
N CYS A 76 -1.51 -16.63 9.79
CA CYS A 76 -2.74 -15.86 9.75
C CYS A 76 -3.75 -16.55 8.82
N GLY A 77 -4.99 -16.68 9.28
CA GLY A 77 -6.13 -17.05 8.46
C GLY A 77 -6.77 -15.83 7.79
N ILE A 78 -7.76 -16.08 6.92
CA ILE A 78 -8.48 -15.03 6.19
C ILE A 78 -9.22 -14.06 7.11
N SER A 79 -9.77 -14.54 8.21
CA SER A 79 -10.46 -13.72 9.21
C SER A 79 -9.51 -12.91 10.09
N ASP A 80 -8.22 -13.25 10.12
CA ASP A 80 -7.25 -12.55 10.94
C ASP A 80 -6.75 -11.29 10.24
N LEU A 81 -6.77 -11.27 8.90
CA LEU A 81 -6.24 -10.16 8.11
C LEU A 81 -7.33 -9.29 7.50
N LYS A 82 -7.21 -7.98 7.73
CA LYS A 82 -7.95 -6.97 7.00
C LYS A 82 -7.02 -6.22 6.05
N VAL A 83 -7.33 -6.22 4.76
CA VAL A 83 -6.61 -5.41 3.79
C VAL A 83 -6.93 -3.93 3.99
N THR A 84 -5.92 -3.06 3.89
CA THR A 84 -6.11 -1.61 3.89
C THR A 84 -6.48 -1.14 2.49
N PRO A 85 -7.08 0.07 2.34
CA PRO A 85 -7.02 0.76 1.06
C PRO A 85 -5.59 0.73 0.51
N ALA A 86 -5.45 0.51 -0.79
CA ALA A 86 -4.18 0.69 -1.44
C ALA A 86 -3.90 2.20 -1.53
N HIS A 87 -2.63 2.58 -1.47
CA HIS A 87 -2.22 3.97 -1.63
C HIS A 87 -1.14 4.04 -2.70
N GLN A 88 -1.12 5.12 -3.49
CA GLN A 88 -0.03 5.32 -4.46
C GLN A 88 1.32 5.31 -3.74
N ALA A 89 2.28 4.56 -4.28
CA ALA A 89 3.64 4.51 -3.74
C ALA A 89 4.34 5.86 -3.97
N ALA A 90 5.13 6.30 -2.99
CA ALA A 90 5.93 7.52 -3.13
C ALA A 90 6.99 7.35 -4.23
N ASN A 91 7.56 6.15 -4.33
CA ASN A 91 8.49 5.77 -5.37
C ASN A 91 7.79 4.90 -6.43
N ARG A 92 7.40 5.55 -7.54
CA ARG A 92 6.70 4.93 -8.66
C ARG A 92 7.37 5.24 -10.00
N PRO A 93 7.23 4.37 -11.02
CA PRO A 93 7.67 4.67 -12.37
C PRO A 93 7.00 5.95 -12.90
N GLN A 94 7.75 6.77 -13.63
CA GLN A 94 7.18 7.95 -14.29
C GLN A 94 6.15 7.54 -15.35
N GLY A 95 5.06 8.29 -15.43
CA GLY A 95 3.92 8.04 -16.32
C GLY A 95 2.67 8.76 -15.81
N THR A 96 1.57 8.65 -16.55
CA THR A 96 0.28 9.29 -16.22
C THR A 96 -0.58 8.41 -15.30
N GLY A 97 -0.30 7.10 -15.21
CA GLY A 97 -1.01 6.15 -14.36
C GLY A 97 -0.50 6.03 -12.91
N THR A 98 -1.17 5.18 -12.11
CA THR A 98 -0.84 4.88 -10.71
C THR A 98 0.62 4.44 -10.53
N GLY A 99 1.14 3.61 -11.44
CA GLY A 99 2.53 3.17 -11.51
C GLY A 99 2.94 2.19 -10.43
N ALA A 100 2.75 2.55 -9.18
CA ALA A 100 2.93 1.65 -8.06
C ALA A 100 1.96 1.98 -6.94
N ALA A 101 1.54 0.95 -6.23
CA ALA A 101 0.67 1.04 -5.07
C ALA A 101 1.23 0.21 -3.91
N VAL A 102 1.06 0.70 -2.70
CA VAL A 102 1.39 0.01 -1.47
C VAL A 102 0.11 -0.48 -0.82
N VAL A 103 0.07 -1.77 -0.47
CA VAL A 103 -1.08 -2.39 0.18
C VAL A 103 -0.65 -2.99 1.51
N GLY A 104 -1.43 -2.74 2.55
CA GLY A 104 -1.24 -3.31 3.88
C GLY A 104 -2.27 -4.40 4.20
N PHE A 105 -1.86 -5.34 5.05
CA PHE A 105 -2.71 -6.36 5.67
C PHE A 105 -2.55 -6.26 7.18
N ALA A 106 -3.57 -5.73 7.84
CA ALA A 106 -3.60 -5.57 9.29
C ALA A 106 -4.05 -6.86 9.97
N ASN A 107 -3.32 -7.34 10.98
CA ASN A 107 -3.82 -8.37 11.87
C ASN A 107 -4.90 -7.78 12.79
N THR A 108 -6.15 -8.15 12.57
CA THR A 108 -7.32 -7.71 13.34
C THR A 108 -7.74 -8.69 14.43
N SER A 109 -7.08 -9.85 14.51
CA SER A 109 -7.32 -10.81 15.59
C SER A 109 -6.72 -10.35 16.91
N ALA A 110 -7.14 -11.00 18.01
CA ALA A 110 -6.58 -10.77 19.34
C ALA A 110 -5.24 -11.48 19.59
N HIS A 111 -4.70 -12.21 18.60
CA HIS A 111 -3.52 -13.07 18.76
C HIS A 111 -2.46 -12.81 17.69
N PRO A 112 -1.17 -13.05 18.00
CA PRO A 112 -0.14 -12.95 16.99
C PRO A 112 -0.26 -14.09 15.96
N CYS A 113 -0.01 -13.76 14.70
CA CYS A 113 0.02 -14.72 13.60
C CYS A 113 1.14 -14.37 12.60
N THR A 114 1.40 -15.26 11.65
CA THR A 114 2.49 -15.09 10.67
C THR A 114 2.00 -15.09 9.23
N VAL A 115 2.64 -14.27 8.39
CA VAL A 115 2.51 -14.32 6.93
C VAL A 115 3.89 -14.48 6.29
N LYS A 116 3.95 -15.07 5.10
CA LYS A 116 5.19 -15.24 4.34
C LYS A 116 4.89 -15.34 2.86
N GLY A 117 5.76 -14.76 2.04
CA GLY A 117 5.73 -14.95 0.58
C GLY A 117 5.34 -13.69 -0.17
N PHE A 118 4.80 -13.92 -1.37
CA PHE A 118 4.33 -12.90 -2.28
C PHE A 118 2.82 -13.06 -2.43
N VAL A 119 2.12 -11.96 -2.64
CA VAL A 119 0.68 -12.02 -2.94
C VAL A 119 0.48 -12.35 -4.42
N THR A 120 -0.59 -13.09 -4.73
CA THR A 120 -1.14 -13.06 -6.09
C THR A 120 -1.95 -11.79 -6.28
N VAL A 121 -2.13 -11.34 -7.52
CA VAL A 121 -2.88 -10.12 -7.84
C VAL A 121 -3.81 -10.42 -9.01
N GLY A 122 -5.05 -9.96 -8.92
CA GLY A 122 -5.97 -9.94 -10.05
C GLY A 122 -6.81 -8.67 -10.05
N GLY A 123 -7.06 -8.11 -11.23
CA GLY A 123 -7.96 -6.99 -11.42
C GLY A 123 -9.42 -7.41 -11.29
N ALA A 124 -10.25 -6.62 -10.60
CA ALA A 124 -11.66 -6.97 -10.39
C ALA A 124 -12.58 -5.75 -10.37
N GLY A 125 -13.86 -6.01 -10.64
CA GLY A 125 -14.94 -5.06 -10.38
C GLY A 125 -15.29 -4.97 -8.88
N ASN A 126 -15.96 -3.89 -8.48
CA ASN A 126 -16.40 -3.67 -7.10
C ASN A 126 -17.27 -4.82 -6.58
N GLY A 127 -16.95 -5.35 -5.40
CA GLY A 127 -17.76 -6.36 -4.71
C GLY A 127 -17.70 -7.78 -5.31
N SER A 128 -16.82 -8.01 -6.29
CA SER A 128 -16.72 -9.27 -7.02
C SER A 128 -15.36 -9.95 -6.84
N PRO A 129 -14.95 -10.32 -5.62
CA PRO A 129 -13.62 -10.89 -5.39
C PRO A 129 -13.42 -12.18 -6.21
N ASP A 130 -14.46 -13.00 -6.36
CA ASP A 130 -14.39 -14.28 -7.07
C ASP A 130 -14.35 -14.14 -8.60
N HIS A 131 -14.70 -12.97 -9.14
CA HIS A 131 -14.65 -12.66 -10.57
C HIS A 131 -13.57 -11.62 -10.85
N ASN A 132 -12.34 -12.11 -11.00
CA ASN A 132 -11.15 -11.30 -11.23
C ASN A 132 -10.36 -11.85 -12.41
N VAL A 133 -9.58 -10.98 -13.03
CA VAL A 133 -8.62 -11.30 -14.09
C VAL A 133 -7.23 -11.38 -13.44
N PRO A 134 -6.62 -12.57 -13.33
CA PRO A 134 -5.28 -12.71 -12.76
C PRO A 134 -4.25 -11.93 -13.57
N LEU A 135 -3.36 -11.22 -12.87
CA LEU A 135 -2.20 -10.55 -13.45
C LEU A 135 -0.98 -11.46 -13.38
N ALA A 136 -0.13 -11.42 -14.40
CA ALA A 136 1.14 -12.14 -14.39
C ALA A 136 2.13 -11.46 -13.43
N ALA A 137 2.41 -12.13 -12.31
CA ALA A 137 3.24 -11.57 -11.25
C ALA A 137 4.74 -11.86 -11.44
N THR A 138 5.58 -10.83 -11.37
CA THR A 138 7.03 -10.97 -11.21
C THR A 138 7.45 -10.60 -9.79
N HIS A 139 8.09 -11.51 -9.09
CA HIS A 139 8.47 -11.32 -7.69
C HIS A 139 9.78 -10.55 -7.51
N THR A 140 9.85 -9.73 -6.47
CA THR A 140 11.05 -8.92 -6.15
C THR A 140 11.41 -9.02 -4.68
N GLY A 141 12.70 -9.26 -4.42
CA GLY A 141 13.24 -9.46 -3.09
C GLY A 141 13.07 -10.89 -2.58
N THR A 142 13.41 -11.11 -1.31
CA THR A 142 13.38 -12.42 -0.67
C THR A 142 12.26 -12.48 0.36
N ALA A 143 11.46 -13.54 0.32
CA ALA A 143 10.37 -13.74 1.27
C ALA A 143 10.88 -14.26 2.64
N SER A 144 10.72 -13.45 3.68
CA SER A 144 10.90 -13.83 5.08
C SER A 144 9.54 -14.01 5.77
N THR A 145 9.54 -14.74 6.89
CA THR A 145 8.35 -14.82 7.74
C THR A 145 8.17 -13.50 8.49
N VAL A 146 6.97 -12.91 8.38
CA VAL A 146 6.57 -11.71 9.12
C VAL A 146 5.66 -12.13 10.27
N LEU A 147 6.06 -11.81 11.51
CA LEU A 147 5.21 -11.95 12.69
C LEU A 147 4.37 -10.68 12.87
N LEU A 148 3.06 -10.84 12.89
CA LEU A 148 2.10 -9.77 13.10
C LEU A 148 1.49 -9.88 14.49
N ALA A 149 1.86 -8.97 15.38
CA ALA A 149 1.11 -8.73 16.61
C ALA A 149 -0.31 -8.21 16.28
N PRO A 150 -1.28 -8.28 17.21
CA PRO A 150 -2.56 -7.60 17.04
C PRO A 150 -2.38 -6.13 16.65
N GLY A 151 -3.06 -5.69 15.59
CA GLY A 151 -2.97 -4.35 15.02
C GLY A 151 -1.74 -4.09 14.13
N ALA A 152 -0.78 -5.02 14.05
CA ALA A 152 0.39 -4.86 13.18
C ALA A 152 0.06 -5.13 11.70
N HIS A 153 0.87 -4.59 10.80
CA HIS A 153 0.67 -4.71 9.35
C HIS A 153 1.79 -5.47 8.66
N ALA A 154 1.45 -6.29 7.68
CA ALA A 154 2.35 -6.71 6.61
C ALA A 154 2.06 -5.88 5.35
N TRP A 155 3.10 -5.50 4.62
CA TRP A 155 3.01 -4.63 3.46
C TRP A 155 3.60 -5.28 2.22
N THR A 156 3.05 -4.94 1.06
CA THR A 156 3.62 -5.25 -0.25
C THR A 156 3.52 -4.03 -1.15
N LYS A 157 4.49 -3.87 -2.06
CA LYS A 157 4.42 -2.92 -3.16
C LYS A 157 4.10 -3.66 -4.45
N LEU A 158 3.11 -3.15 -5.15
CA LEU A 158 2.71 -3.53 -6.49
C LEU A 158 3.25 -2.47 -7.44
N THR A 159 3.87 -2.87 -8.54
CA THR A 159 4.33 -1.95 -9.60
C THR A 159 3.79 -2.45 -10.93
N PHE A 160 3.01 -1.60 -11.58
CA PHE A 160 2.32 -1.89 -12.83
C PHE A 160 3.11 -1.33 -14.00
N VAL A 161 2.94 -1.93 -15.17
CA VAL A 161 3.43 -1.29 -16.39
C VAL A 161 2.55 -0.06 -16.63
N GLN A 162 3.20 1.09 -16.79
CA GLN A 162 2.51 2.36 -16.84
C GLN A 162 1.79 2.55 -18.18
N VAL A 163 0.52 2.92 -18.07
CA VAL A 163 -0.21 3.59 -19.14
C VAL A 163 0.46 4.95 -19.39
N GLN A 164 0.72 5.26 -20.66
CA GLN A 164 1.35 6.50 -21.12
C GLN A 164 0.35 7.38 -21.86
N GLY A 165 0.59 8.68 -21.95
CA GLY A 165 -0.25 9.61 -22.72
C GLY A 165 -1.53 10.05 -22.00
N GLU A 166 -2.31 10.90 -22.69
CA GLU A 166 -3.55 11.53 -22.18
C GLU A 166 -4.81 10.68 -22.49
N ALA A 167 -5.88 10.90 -21.73
CA ALA A 167 -7.20 10.29 -21.87
C ALA A 167 -7.22 8.75 -21.77
N ASP A 168 -7.39 8.04 -22.88
CA ASP A 168 -7.53 6.57 -22.91
C ASP A 168 -6.20 5.85 -22.67
N GLY A 169 -5.09 6.60 -22.78
CA GLY A 169 -3.75 6.10 -22.55
C GLY A 169 -3.29 5.07 -23.60
N ILE A 170 -1.98 4.83 -23.64
CA ILE A 170 -1.33 3.93 -24.58
C ILE A 170 -0.32 3.08 -23.80
N CYS A 171 -0.32 1.78 -24.04
CA CYS A 171 0.76 0.92 -23.60
C CYS A 171 1.93 1.01 -24.58
N ALA A 172 3.16 1.11 -24.07
CA ALA A 172 4.36 1.15 -24.92
C ALA A 172 4.50 -0.09 -25.82
N SER A 173 3.90 -1.21 -25.41
CA SER A 173 3.77 -2.45 -26.17
C SER A 173 2.77 -2.39 -27.33
N GLY A 174 1.90 -1.38 -27.38
CA GLY A 174 0.74 -1.31 -28.27
C GLY A 174 -0.49 -2.08 -27.77
N ALA A 175 -0.45 -2.69 -26.59
CA ALA A 175 -1.60 -3.32 -25.97
C ALA A 175 -2.68 -2.29 -25.57
N GLU A 176 -3.93 -2.74 -25.47
CA GLU A 176 -5.03 -1.94 -24.92
C GLU A 176 -4.85 -1.80 -23.39
N PRO A 177 -4.85 -0.58 -22.82
CA PRO A 177 -4.78 -0.38 -21.38
C PRO A 177 -5.94 -1.05 -20.65
N SER A 178 -5.65 -1.62 -19.49
CA SER A 178 -6.68 -2.19 -18.60
C SER A 178 -6.85 -1.32 -17.36
N SER A 179 -8.10 -1.17 -16.93
CA SER A 179 -8.48 -0.36 -15.76
C SER A 179 -9.34 -1.19 -14.81
N TYR A 180 -8.92 -1.28 -13.55
CA TYR A 180 -9.65 -1.99 -12.51
C TYR A 180 -9.99 -1.06 -11.35
N PRO A 181 -11.27 -0.98 -10.90
CA PRO A 181 -11.62 -0.21 -9.72
C PRO A 181 -11.07 -0.85 -8.43
N THR A 182 -10.78 -2.16 -8.46
CA THR A 182 -10.22 -2.90 -7.32
C THR A 182 -9.23 -3.95 -7.75
N LEU A 183 -8.39 -4.39 -6.81
CA LEU A 183 -7.56 -5.57 -6.93
C LEU A 183 -7.99 -6.62 -5.92
N VAL A 184 -7.86 -7.89 -6.29
CA VAL A 184 -7.94 -9.02 -5.39
C VAL A 184 -6.54 -9.58 -5.16
N LEU A 185 -6.15 -9.63 -3.89
CA LEU A 185 -4.83 -10.02 -3.43
C LEU A 185 -4.90 -11.34 -2.68
N GLY A 186 -4.27 -12.38 -3.23
CA GLY A 186 -4.17 -13.67 -2.57
C GLY A 186 -2.97 -13.71 -1.63
N VAL A 187 -3.21 -13.71 -0.32
CA VAL A 187 -2.16 -13.85 0.70
C VAL A 187 -1.92 -15.33 0.97
N PRO A 188 -0.68 -15.84 0.83
CA PRO A 188 -0.39 -17.26 1.07
C PRO A 188 -0.82 -17.73 2.46
N GLY A 189 -1.75 -18.67 2.52
CA GLY A 189 -2.30 -19.21 3.76
C GLY A 189 -3.44 -18.39 4.40
N ALA A 190 -3.67 -17.15 3.95
CA ALA A 190 -4.71 -16.26 4.49
C ALA A 190 -5.80 -15.91 3.47
N GLY A 191 -5.85 -16.56 2.30
CA GLY A 191 -6.95 -16.40 1.36
C GLY A 191 -6.88 -15.10 0.54
N ARG A 192 -8.03 -14.60 0.11
CA ARG A 192 -8.14 -13.53 -0.90
C ARG A 192 -8.77 -12.29 -0.29
N HIS A 193 -8.16 -11.13 -0.50
CA HIS A 193 -8.64 -9.86 0.01
C HIS A 193 -8.78 -8.85 -1.12
N GLN A 194 -9.88 -8.12 -1.15
CA GLN A 194 -10.14 -7.12 -2.18
C GLN A 194 -9.92 -5.72 -1.65
N THR A 195 -9.24 -4.87 -2.42
CA THR A 195 -8.98 -3.48 -2.06
C THR A 195 -9.15 -2.55 -3.26
N ALA A 196 -9.56 -1.32 -2.97
CA ALA A 196 -9.56 -0.21 -3.91
C ALA A 196 -8.32 0.68 -3.67
N LEU A 197 -7.97 1.50 -4.65
CA LEU A 197 -7.07 2.62 -4.43
C LEU A 197 -7.81 3.67 -3.59
N ASP A 198 -7.10 4.34 -2.69
CA ASP A 198 -7.64 5.43 -1.89
C ASP A 198 -8.04 6.64 -2.74
N ASP A 199 -7.34 6.84 -3.86
CA ASP A 199 -7.66 7.82 -4.89
C ASP A 199 -7.40 7.25 -6.29
N GLY A 200 -8.44 7.26 -7.13
CA GLY A 200 -8.37 6.80 -8.53
C GLY A 200 -8.63 5.31 -8.75
N VAL A 201 -8.03 4.76 -9.81
CA VAL A 201 -8.18 3.35 -10.24
C VAL A 201 -6.82 2.70 -10.49
N PHE A 202 -6.79 1.37 -10.55
CA PHE A 202 -5.61 0.63 -10.99
C PHE A 202 -5.62 0.53 -12.52
N ALA A 203 -4.85 1.40 -13.17
CA ALA A 203 -4.59 1.33 -14.59
C ALA A 203 -3.23 0.65 -14.84
N GLU A 204 -3.21 -0.30 -15.77
CA GLU A 204 -2.01 -1.08 -16.09
C GLU A 204 -1.95 -1.47 -17.57
N CYS A 205 -0.74 -1.84 -17.98
CA CYS A 205 -0.44 -2.38 -19.29
C CYS A 205 0.12 -3.80 -19.20
N ASP A 206 -0.13 -4.56 -20.26
CA ASP A 206 0.43 -5.90 -20.49
C ASP A 206 -0.06 -6.98 -19.52
N ASN A 207 -1.05 -6.70 -18.67
CA ASN A 207 -1.62 -7.63 -17.71
C ASN A 207 -0.55 -8.24 -16.78
N THR A 208 0.44 -7.41 -16.41
CA THR A 208 1.59 -7.79 -15.59
C THR A 208 1.73 -6.89 -14.37
N VAL A 209 2.31 -7.46 -13.30
CA VAL A 209 2.59 -6.71 -12.07
C VAL A 209 3.87 -7.21 -11.42
N LYS A 210 4.70 -6.30 -10.95
CA LYS A 210 5.84 -6.61 -10.09
C LYS A 210 5.41 -6.52 -8.63
N VAL A 211 5.69 -7.56 -7.85
CA VAL A 211 5.22 -7.71 -6.47
C VAL A 211 6.41 -7.89 -5.53
N THR A 212 6.52 -7.07 -4.49
CA THR A 212 7.50 -7.29 -3.43
C THR A 212 7.01 -8.34 -2.45
N ALA A 213 7.95 -9.04 -1.80
CA ALA A 213 7.60 -9.92 -0.68
C ALA A 213 6.85 -9.14 0.42
N LEU A 214 5.98 -9.83 1.15
CA LEU A 214 5.34 -9.30 2.35
C LEU A 214 6.40 -8.94 3.39
N SER A 215 6.32 -7.72 3.92
CA SER A 215 7.29 -7.16 4.86
C SER A 215 6.60 -6.48 6.05
N ALA A 216 7.23 -6.51 7.22
CA ALA A 216 6.79 -5.70 8.37
C ALA A 216 6.98 -4.20 8.13
N THR A 217 7.92 -3.84 7.25
CA THR A 217 8.24 -2.45 6.93
C THR A 217 7.45 -1.98 5.72
N LYS A 218 6.75 -0.86 5.86
CA LYS A 218 6.02 -0.24 4.75
C LYS A 218 7.01 0.19 3.66
N PRO A 219 6.86 -0.28 2.40
CA PRO A 219 7.71 0.14 1.30
C PRO A 219 7.37 1.57 0.88
N SER A 220 8.36 2.24 0.28
CA SER A 220 8.20 3.54 -0.38
C SER A 220 7.64 3.42 -1.78
#